data_AF-A0A4S5CVJ1-F1
#
_entry.id   AF-A0A4S5CVJ1-F1
#
_cell.length_a   1.000
_cell.length_b   1.000
_cell.length_c   1.000
_cell.angle_alpha   90.00
_cell.angle_beta   90.00
_cell.angle_gamma   90.00
#
_symmetry.space_group_name_H-M   'P 1'
#
loop_
_entity.id
_entity.type
_entity.pdbx_description
1 polymer ?
#
loop_
_entity_poly.entity_id
_entity_poly.type
_entity_poly.pdbx_seq_one_letter_code
_entity_poly.pdbx_strand_id
1 'polypeptide(L)'
;MTAEQFQLLRLHDTRIKPVNRWALFEIFVRGRSQRKLAAELGITNSAMSQLVRRAWQRYLALPGNDTRLTTLTITIPARYESALHAWVRDTHRRATPIDPL
;
A
#
# COMPACT_ATOMS: atom_id res chain seq x y z
N MET A 1 1.00 6.72 -0.10
CA MET A 1 1.25 7.31 -1.44
C MET A 1 0.58 8.68 -1.48
N THR A 2 1.01 9.59 -2.35
CA THR A 2 0.35 10.90 -2.51
C THR A 2 -0.98 10.78 -3.27
N ALA A 3 -1.80 11.83 -3.22
CA ALA A 3 -3.04 11.88 -3.99
C ALA A 3 -2.78 11.80 -5.52
N GLU A 4 -1.71 12.42 -5.98
CA GLU A 4 -1.26 12.39 -7.39
C GLU A 4 -0.87 10.96 -7.80
N GLN A 5 -0.05 10.28 -6.98
CA GLN A 5 0.29 8.87 -7.20
C GLN A 5 -0.94 7.96 -7.21
N PHE A 6 -1.93 8.26 -6.38
CA PHE A 6 -3.20 7.52 -6.37
C PHE A 6 -4.01 7.74 -7.66
N GLN A 7 -3.98 8.93 -8.26
CA GLN A 7 -4.65 9.18 -9.54
C GLN A 7 -4.04 8.37 -10.68
N LEU A 8 -2.72 8.11 -10.66
CA LEU A 8 -2.02 7.28 -11.65
C LEU A 8 -2.53 5.84 -11.70
N LEU A 9 -3.17 5.33 -10.63
CA LEU A 9 -3.81 4.02 -10.64
C LEU A 9 -4.94 3.91 -11.67
N ARG A 10 -5.49 5.05 -12.11
CA ARG A 10 -6.60 5.15 -13.08
C ARG A 10 -7.76 4.20 -12.72
N LEU A 11 -8.12 4.15 -11.44
CA LEU A 11 -9.17 3.26 -10.94
C LEU A 11 -10.54 3.55 -11.56
N HIS A 12 -10.74 4.76 -12.12
CA HIS A 12 -11.94 5.12 -12.88
C HIS A 12 -12.12 4.30 -14.17
N ASP A 13 -11.02 3.82 -14.77
CA ASP A 13 -11.05 3.00 -15.98
C ASP A 13 -11.27 1.50 -15.67
N THR A 14 -11.54 1.17 -14.41
CA THR A 14 -11.74 -0.21 -13.96
C THR A 14 -13.18 -0.45 -13.54
N ARG A 15 -13.58 -1.72 -13.43
CA ARG A 15 -14.89 -2.12 -12.88
C ARG A 15 -14.99 -1.93 -11.34
N ILE A 16 -14.05 -1.21 -10.73
CA ILE A 16 -14.09 -0.94 -9.29
C ILE A 16 -15.20 0.07 -9.00
N LYS A 17 -16.11 -0.30 -8.09
CA LYS A 17 -17.23 0.56 -7.69
C LYS A 17 -16.71 1.89 -7.09
N PRO A 18 -17.41 3.01 -7.29
CA PRO A 18 -17.02 4.30 -6.71
C PRO A 18 -16.75 4.27 -5.20
N VAL A 19 -17.57 3.51 -4.45
CA VAL A 19 -17.38 3.32 -3.00
C VAL A 19 -16.04 2.65 -2.65
N ASN A 20 -15.60 1.69 -3.46
CA ASN A 20 -14.32 1.02 -3.27
C ASN A 20 -13.15 1.94 -3.65
N ARG A 21 -13.33 2.80 -4.67
CA ARG A 21 -12.34 3.83 -5.01
C ARG A 21 -12.16 4.84 -3.88
N TRP A 22 -13.25 5.28 -3.27
CA TRP A 22 -13.21 6.15 -2.09
C TRP A 22 -12.48 5.45 -0.93
N ALA A 23 -12.82 4.20 -0.62
CA ALA A 23 -12.17 3.44 0.45
C ALA A 23 -10.66 3.31 0.23
N LEU A 24 -10.25 3.01 -1.01
CA LEU A 24 -8.84 2.93 -1.39
C LEU A 24 -8.12 4.26 -1.22
N PHE A 25 -8.76 5.39 -1.54
CA PHE A 25 -8.19 6.72 -1.31
C PHE A 25 -7.98 7.01 0.18
N GLU A 26 -9.00 6.73 1.00
CA GLU A 26 -8.94 6.89 2.46
C GLU A 26 -7.81 6.07 3.08
N ILE A 27 -7.53 4.87 2.55
CA ILE A 27 -6.46 3.99 3.04
C ILE A 27 -5.10 4.50 2.56
N PHE A 28 -4.93 4.67 1.25
CA PHE A 28 -3.61 4.89 0.66
C PHE A 28 -3.08 6.31 0.80
N VAL A 29 -3.98 7.30 0.85
CA VAL A 29 -3.65 8.72 0.90
C VAL A 29 -3.85 9.27 2.32
N ARG A 30 -4.96 8.92 2.99
CA ARG A 30 -5.28 9.43 4.34
C ARG A 30 -4.85 8.51 5.48
N GLY A 31 -4.29 7.33 5.18
CA GLY A 31 -3.77 6.40 6.18
C GLY A 31 -4.84 5.78 7.10
N ARG A 32 -6.12 5.78 6.69
CA ARG A 32 -7.18 5.18 7.52
C ARG A 32 -7.06 3.66 7.58
N SER A 33 -7.45 3.10 8.71
CA SER A 33 -7.42 1.65 8.95
C SER A 33 -8.36 0.89 8.01
N GLN A 34 -7.85 -0.19 7.39
CA GLN A 34 -8.64 -1.13 6.59
C GLN A 34 -9.81 -1.71 7.39
N ARG A 35 -9.58 -2.08 8.66
CA ARG A 35 -10.60 -2.68 9.54
C ARG A 35 -11.76 -1.73 9.80
N LYS A 36 -11.45 -0.45 10.03
CA LYS A 36 -12.46 0.59 10.28
C LYS A 36 -13.34 0.81 9.05
N LEU A 37 -12.72 0.93 7.88
CA LEU A 37 -13.44 1.12 6.62
C LEU A 37 -14.22 -0.14 6.19
N ALA A 38 -13.71 -1.35 6.48
CA ALA A 38 -14.44 -2.58 6.22
C ALA A 38 -15.76 -2.62 7.02
N ALA A 39 -15.71 -2.24 8.29
CA ALA A 39 -16.90 -2.13 9.14
C ALA A 39 -17.87 -1.05 8.64
N GLU A 40 -17.38 0.14 8.28
CA GLU A 40 -18.21 1.25 7.74
C GLU A 40 -18.93 0.86 6.44
N LEU A 41 -18.30 0.03 5.61
CA LEU A 41 -18.84 -0.41 4.32
C LEU A 41 -19.61 -1.74 4.39
N GLY A 42 -19.71 -2.35 5.58
CA GLY A 42 -20.38 -3.64 5.75
C GLY A 42 -19.73 -4.80 4.99
N ILE A 43 -18.42 -4.76 4.76
CA ILE A 43 -17.67 -5.83 4.09
C ILE A 43 -16.71 -6.53 5.06
N THR A 44 -16.29 -7.74 4.71
CA THR A 44 -15.32 -8.48 5.52
C THR A 44 -13.92 -7.84 5.46
N ASN A 45 -13.13 -8.02 6.52
CA ASN A 45 -11.72 -7.60 6.53
C ASN A 45 -10.94 -8.25 5.37
N SER A 46 -11.23 -9.51 5.04
CA SER A 46 -10.59 -10.22 3.93
C SER A 46 -10.91 -9.59 2.57
N ALA A 47 -12.17 -9.21 2.33
CA ALA A 47 -12.57 -8.51 1.10
C ALA A 47 -11.88 -7.15 0.98
N MET A 48 -11.78 -6.41 2.09
CA MET A 48 -11.04 -5.14 2.14
C MET A 48 -9.55 -5.34 1.85
N SER A 49 -8.89 -6.29 2.51
CA SER A 49 -7.46 -6.56 2.28
C SER A 49 -7.18 -7.04 0.86
N GLN A 50 -8.08 -7.82 0.25
CA GLN A 50 -7.98 -8.20 -1.16
C GLN A 50 -8.11 -6.98 -2.09
N LEU A 51 -9.04 -6.09 -1.81
CA LEU A 51 -9.22 -4.84 -2.56
C LEU A 51 -7.95 -3.98 -2.50
N VAL A 52 -7.40 -3.78 -1.31
CA VAL A 52 -6.16 -3.02 -1.09
C VAL A 52 -4.99 -3.68 -1.81
N ARG A 53 -4.83 -5.01 -1.67
CA ARG A 53 -3.75 -5.76 -2.32
C ARG A 53 -3.78 -5.60 -3.84
N ARG A 54 -4.95 -5.74 -4.47
CA ARG A 54 -5.09 -5.60 -5.94
C ARG A 54 -4.73 -4.20 -6.41
N ALA A 55 -5.18 -3.18 -5.70
CA ALA A 55 -4.86 -1.79 -6.02
C ALA A 55 -3.36 -1.50 -5.82
N TRP A 56 -2.74 -2.04 -4.77
CA TRP A 56 -1.30 -1.93 -4.54
C TRP A 56 -0.48 -2.60 -5.64
N GLN A 57 -0.85 -3.81 -6.05
CA GLN A 57 -0.18 -4.51 -7.16
C GLN A 57 -0.26 -3.72 -8.47
N ARG A 58 -1.39 -3.04 -8.73
CA ARG A 58 -1.54 -2.17 -9.90
C ARG A 58 -0.58 -0.98 -9.83
N TYR A 59 -0.39 -0.38 -8.67
CA TYR A 59 0.58 0.70 -8.46
C TYR A 59 2.01 0.24 -8.75
N LEU A 60 2.38 -0.95 -8.28
CA LEU A 60 3.71 -1.53 -8.52
C LEU A 60 3.96 -1.86 -10.00
N ALA A 61 2.90 -2.08 -10.79
CA ALA A 61 3.01 -2.38 -12.21
C ALA A 61 3.08 -1.12 -13.12
N LEU A 62 2.96 0.09 -12.57
CA LEU A 62 3.01 1.32 -13.37
C LEU A 62 4.43 1.61 -13.88
N PRO A 63 4.60 1.96 -15.18
CA PRO A 63 5.89 2.40 -15.71
C PRO A 63 6.30 3.74 -15.08
N GLY A 64 7.58 3.91 -14.77
CA GLY A 64 8.10 5.10 -14.08
C GLY A 64 7.99 5.05 -12.55
N ASN A 65 7.50 3.94 -11.98
CA ASN A 65 7.70 3.67 -10.56
C ASN A 65 9.15 3.19 -10.35
N ASP A 66 10.09 4.14 -10.34
CA ASP A 66 11.54 3.89 -10.13
C ASP A 66 11.83 3.30 -8.75
N THR A 67 10.85 3.38 -7.84
CA THR A 67 10.77 2.51 -6.69
C THR A 67 10.33 1.12 -7.15
N ARG A 68 11.19 0.38 -7.85
CA ARG A 68 11.05 -1.07 -8.06
C ARG A 68 11.24 -1.79 -6.71
N LEU A 69 10.34 -1.53 -5.77
CA LEU A 69 10.17 -2.31 -4.56
C LEU A 69 9.71 -3.70 -4.99
N THR A 70 10.69 -4.58 -5.19
CA THR A 70 10.41 -5.99 -5.40
C THR A 70 9.86 -6.51 -4.07
N THR A 71 8.54 -6.73 -4.01
CA THR A 71 7.92 -7.34 -2.83
C THR A 71 8.30 -8.81 -2.81
N LEU A 72 9.29 -9.17 -2.01
CA LEU A 72 9.72 -10.56 -1.81
C LEU A 72 8.99 -11.15 -0.61
N THR A 73 8.35 -12.30 -0.81
CA THR A 73 7.89 -13.14 0.29
C THR A 73 8.98 -14.17 0.55
N ILE A 74 9.60 -14.12 1.72
CA ILE A 74 10.67 -15.04 2.13
C ILE A 74 10.24 -15.82 3.37
N THR A 75 10.59 -17.10 3.43
CA THR A 75 10.45 -17.91 4.64
C THR A 75 11.77 -17.86 5.40
N ILE A 76 11.75 -17.33 6.61
CA ILE A 76 12.94 -17.24 7.47
C ILE A 76 12.67 -17.91 8.83
N PRO A 77 13.71 -18.45 9.50
CA PRO A 77 13.59 -18.90 10.89
C PRO A 77 13.17 -17.75 11.81
N ALA A 78 12.25 -18.01 12.75
CA ALA A 78 11.66 -16.99 13.64
C ALA A 78 12.70 -16.15 14.41
N ARG A 79 13.85 -16.73 14.76
CA ARG A 79 14.96 -16.03 15.43
C ARG A 79 15.49 -14.81 14.66
N TYR A 80 15.23 -14.70 13.35
CA TYR A 80 15.68 -13.59 12.51
C TYR A 80 14.60 -12.52 12.28
N GLU A 81 13.37 -12.70 12.77
CA GLU A 81 12.25 -11.78 12.54
C GLU A 81 12.57 -10.36 13.02
N SER A 82 13.08 -10.22 14.25
CA SER A 82 13.42 -8.91 14.81
C SER A 82 14.54 -8.21 14.01
N ALA A 83 15.53 -8.97 13.53
CA ALA A 83 16.63 -8.44 12.72
C ALA A 83 16.14 -7.97 11.34
N LEU A 84 15.24 -8.74 10.71
CA LEU A 84 14.61 -8.35 9.45
C LEU A 84 13.80 -7.05 9.62
N HIS A 85 12.98 -6.95 10.66
CA HIS A 85 12.21 -5.73 10.94
C HIS A 85 13.11 -4.51 11.19
N ALA A 86 14.21 -4.69 11.93
CA ALA A 86 15.18 -3.62 12.17
C ALA A 86 15.85 -3.15 10.87
N TRP A 87 16.28 -4.09 10.03
CA TRP A 87 16.90 -3.79 8.74
C TRP A 87 15.95 -3.07 7.78
N VAL A 88 14.70 -3.53 7.67
CA VAL A 88 13.67 -2.86 6.85
C VAL A 88 13.45 -1.42 7.32
N ARG A 89 13.35 -1.21 8.64
CA ARG A 89 13.17 0.13 9.23
C ARG A 89 14.34 1.05 8.93
N ASP A 90 15.58 0.57 9.07
CA ASP A 90 16.78 1.37 8.80
C ASP A 90 16.90 1.73 7.32
N THR A 91 16.60 0.78 6.43
CA THR A 91 16.62 0.99 4.97
C THR A 91 15.60 2.05 4.56
N HIS A 92 14.39 2.03 5.12
CA HIS A 92 13.40 3.09 4.91
C HIS A 92 13.87 4.47 5.38
N ARG A 93 14.54 4.54 6.54
CA ARG A 93 15.09 5.79 7.06
C ARG A 93 16.12 6.38 6.10
N ARG A 94 17.04 5.56 5.59
CA ARG A 94 18.12 5.99 4.67
C ARG A 94 17.63 6.36 3.28
N ALA A 95 16.52 5.78 2.82
CA ALA A 95 15.94 6.06 1.51
C ALA A 95 15.12 7.37 1.45
N THR A 96 14.81 7.98 2.60
CA THR A 96 14.09 9.26 2.64
C THR A 96 15.14 10.38 2.59
N PRO A 97 15.17 11.24 1.55
CA PRO A 97 16.06 12.39 1.55
C PRO A 97 15.72 13.27 2.74
N ILE A 98 16.72 13.60 3.55
CA ILE A 98 16.62 14.72 4.47
C ILE A 98 16.69 15.97 3.59
N ASP A 99 15.57 16.68 3.42
CA ASP A 99 15.60 18.01 2.82
C ASP A 99 16.60 18.87 3.63
N PRO A 100 17.62 19.47 3.01
CA PRO A 100 18.41 20.47 3.68
C PRO A 100 17.55 21.73 3.82
N LEU A 101 17.33 22.13 5.08
CA LEU A 101 16.73 23.41 5.48
C LEU A 101 17.46 24.60 4.85
#